data_AF-A0A7K4H353-F1
#
_entry.id   AF-A0A7K4H353-F1
#
_cell.length_a   1.000
_cell.length_b   1.000
_cell.length_c   1.000
_cell.angle_alpha   90.00
_cell.angle_beta   90.00
_cell.angle_gamma   90.00
#
_symmetry.space_group_name_H-M   'P 1'
#
loop_
_entity.id
_entity.type
_entity.pdbx_description
1 polymer ?
#
loop_
_entity_poly.entity_id
_entity_poly.type
_entity_poly.pdbx_seq_one_letter_code
_entity_poly.pdbx_strand_id
1 'polypeptide(L)'
;MTEGKNNSGNRNSGNRNSGNRNSGDFNSGDFNSGDYNSGDRNSGNRNSGDFNSGYYNSGSYNSGYYNSGSYNSGNCNSGNRNSGHCNSGDRNSGYFNTKTSKVRLFNLESDLDFNSDVIVEIIDIINRNIKDVCVWIYEDDMTDQEKEEYPTYKTTGGYLKKRDYKYCWKKGWEKMSKEEREKIKSLPNFCPKIFEEITGIDINLSDQKKDIVIKSNDLEGIIELNGVKYKRID
;
A
#
# COMPACT_ATOMS: atom_id res chain seq x y z
N MET A 1 31.32 -18.21 -18.24
CA MET A 1 31.41 -18.66 -19.64
C MET A 1 30.13 -18.23 -20.35
N THR A 2 30.19 -18.00 -21.64
CA THR A 2 29.03 -17.75 -22.49
C THR A 2 28.72 -19.08 -23.18
N GLU A 3 27.55 -19.66 -22.96
CA GLU A 3 27.15 -20.93 -23.56
C GLU A 3 26.26 -20.64 -24.78
N GLY A 4 26.69 -21.05 -25.98
CA GLY A 4 25.94 -20.89 -27.24
C GLY A 4 26.55 -19.90 -28.24
N LYS A 5 25.90 -19.74 -29.41
CA LYS A 5 26.48 -19.08 -30.61
C LYS A 5 26.02 -17.62 -30.75
N ASN A 6 26.91 -16.77 -31.27
CA ASN A 6 26.63 -15.38 -31.66
C ASN A 6 26.10 -14.48 -30.53
N ASN A 7 26.55 -14.71 -29.30
CA ASN A 7 26.26 -13.82 -28.18
C ASN A 7 27.24 -12.65 -28.15
N SER A 8 26.76 -11.43 -27.89
CA SER A 8 27.58 -10.28 -27.50
C SER A 8 27.39 -10.00 -26.01
N GLY A 9 28.48 -9.67 -25.29
CA GLY A 9 28.48 -9.47 -23.83
C GLY A 9 28.81 -10.73 -23.02
N ASN A 10 28.51 -10.70 -21.71
CA ASN A 10 29.03 -11.67 -20.74
C ASN A 10 27.96 -12.58 -20.12
N ARG A 11 28.31 -13.85 -19.89
CA ARG A 11 27.50 -14.83 -19.11
C ARG A 11 26.10 -15.09 -19.69
N ASN A 12 25.96 -15.03 -21.01
CA ASN A 12 24.73 -15.46 -21.68
C ASN A 12 24.71 -16.98 -21.85
N SER A 13 23.55 -17.59 -21.72
CA SER A 13 23.26 -18.98 -22.05
C SER A 13 22.19 -19.02 -23.15
N GLY A 14 22.46 -19.72 -24.25
CA GLY A 14 21.64 -19.73 -25.47
C GLY A 14 22.31 -18.97 -26.63
N ASN A 15 21.54 -18.55 -27.64
CA ASN A 15 22.06 -18.04 -28.90
C ASN A 15 21.57 -16.62 -29.20
N ARG A 16 22.42 -15.85 -29.89
CA ARG A 16 22.08 -14.54 -30.46
C ARG A 16 21.56 -13.54 -29.43
N ASN A 17 22.06 -13.62 -28.21
CA ASN A 17 21.78 -12.63 -27.18
C ASN A 17 22.75 -11.44 -27.28
N SER A 18 22.26 -10.24 -27.01
CA SER A 18 23.06 -9.03 -26.87
C SER A 18 22.90 -8.46 -25.47
N GLY A 19 24.00 -8.30 -24.73
CA GLY A 19 24.01 -7.85 -23.33
C GLY A 19 24.53 -8.93 -22.40
N ASN A 20 24.11 -8.94 -21.14
CA ASN A 20 24.72 -9.75 -20.09
C ASN A 20 23.69 -10.59 -19.33
N ARG A 21 24.11 -11.80 -18.95
CA ARG A 21 23.36 -12.70 -18.05
C ARG A 21 21.96 -13.05 -18.57
N ASN A 22 21.78 -13.10 -19.89
CA ASN A 22 20.56 -13.60 -20.51
C ASN A 22 20.56 -15.13 -20.57
N SER A 23 19.39 -15.74 -20.34
CA SER A 23 19.15 -17.17 -20.50
C SER A 23 18.03 -17.40 -21.52
N GLY A 24 18.31 -18.09 -22.61
CA GLY A 24 17.41 -18.28 -23.75
C GLY A 24 17.99 -17.69 -25.03
N ASP A 25 17.17 -17.50 -26.06
CA ASP A 25 17.62 -17.06 -27.38
C ASP A 25 17.10 -15.66 -27.76
N PHE A 26 17.87 -14.92 -28.56
CA PHE A 26 17.46 -13.64 -29.16
C PHE A 26 17.07 -12.52 -28.20
N ASN A 27 17.62 -12.50 -26.98
CA ASN A 27 17.38 -11.39 -26.06
C ASN A 27 18.32 -10.21 -26.32
N SER A 28 17.81 -8.99 -26.13
CA SER A 28 18.60 -7.77 -26.12
C SER A 28 18.40 -7.02 -24.80
N GLY A 29 19.49 -6.72 -24.09
CA GLY A 29 19.48 -6.17 -22.74
C GLY A 29 20.12 -7.14 -21.75
N ASP A 30 19.87 -6.95 -20.46
CA ASP A 30 20.50 -7.70 -19.38
C ASP A 30 19.49 -8.50 -18.54
N PHE A 31 19.93 -9.66 -18.04
CA PHE A 31 19.18 -10.50 -17.09
C PHE A 31 17.81 -11.00 -17.58
N ASN A 32 17.61 -11.17 -18.88
CA ASN A 32 16.39 -11.77 -19.40
C ASN A 32 16.42 -13.30 -19.29
N SER A 33 15.25 -13.89 -19.02
CA SER A 33 15.03 -15.34 -19.04
C SER A 33 13.88 -15.67 -19.99
N GLY A 34 14.13 -16.53 -20.98
CA GLY A 34 13.22 -16.83 -22.08
C GLY A 34 13.74 -16.24 -23.39
N ASP A 35 12.87 -16.07 -24.38
CA ASP A 35 13.26 -15.79 -25.76
C ASP A 35 12.68 -14.49 -26.29
N TYR A 36 13.44 -13.82 -27.18
CA TYR A 36 13.02 -12.62 -27.91
C TYR A 36 12.60 -11.45 -27.02
N ASN A 37 13.19 -11.31 -25.83
CA ASN A 37 12.94 -10.13 -25.00
C ASN A 37 13.85 -8.96 -25.38
N SER A 38 13.33 -7.74 -25.29
CA SER A 38 14.09 -6.50 -25.44
C SER A 38 13.92 -5.64 -24.19
N GLY A 39 15.01 -5.17 -23.61
CA GLY A 39 15.06 -4.51 -22.31
C GLY A 39 15.61 -5.43 -21.23
N ASP A 40 15.41 -5.11 -19.96
CA ASP A 40 16.11 -5.75 -18.85
C ASP A 40 15.18 -6.54 -17.94
N ARG A 41 15.68 -7.66 -17.41
CA ARG A 41 15.04 -8.45 -16.34
C ARG A 41 13.64 -8.95 -16.69
N ASN A 42 13.39 -9.25 -17.97
CA ASN A 42 12.14 -9.91 -18.36
C ASN A 42 12.22 -11.41 -18.13
N SER A 43 11.09 -12.02 -17.78
CA SER A 43 10.91 -13.47 -17.68
C SER A 43 9.76 -13.91 -18.59
N GLY A 44 9.98 -14.93 -19.41
CA GLY A 44 9.05 -15.36 -20.45
C GLY A 44 9.49 -14.84 -21.83
N ASN A 45 8.58 -14.72 -22.79
CA ASN A 45 8.97 -14.52 -24.20
C ASN A 45 8.34 -13.28 -24.83
N ARG A 46 9.09 -12.64 -25.73
CA ARG A 46 8.62 -11.53 -26.59
C ARG A 46 8.11 -10.33 -25.79
N ASN A 47 8.71 -10.06 -24.64
CA ASN A 47 8.45 -8.84 -23.89
C ASN A 47 9.35 -7.70 -24.39
N SER A 48 8.83 -6.48 -24.35
CA SER A 48 9.56 -5.26 -24.67
C SER A 48 9.48 -4.28 -23.49
N GLY A 49 10.62 -3.75 -23.07
CA GLY A 49 10.77 -2.95 -21.85
C GLY A 49 11.29 -3.81 -20.70
N ASP A 50 11.00 -3.45 -19.45
CA ASP A 50 11.75 -3.97 -18.30
C ASP A 50 10.87 -4.64 -17.25
N PHE A 51 11.40 -5.66 -16.57
CA PHE A 51 10.73 -6.33 -15.45
C PHE A 51 9.36 -6.95 -15.80
N ASN A 52 9.13 -7.34 -17.05
CA ASN A 52 7.90 -8.03 -17.42
C ASN A 52 8.00 -9.53 -17.17
N SER A 53 6.90 -10.14 -16.76
CA SER A 53 6.76 -11.59 -16.59
C SER A 53 5.60 -12.11 -17.44
N GLY A 54 5.85 -13.12 -18.27
CA GLY A 54 4.86 -13.70 -19.18
C GLY A 54 5.20 -13.42 -20.65
N TYR A 55 4.20 -13.10 -21.47
CA TYR A 55 4.36 -13.08 -22.92
C TYR A 55 3.77 -11.84 -23.57
N TYR A 56 4.46 -11.33 -24.59
CA TYR A 56 3.98 -10.23 -25.43
C TYR A 56 3.60 -8.96 -24.64
N ASN A 57 4.27 -8.69 -23.51
CA ASN A 57 4.05 -7.45 -22.78
C ASN A 57 4.94 -6.33 -23.32
N SER A 58 4.42 -5.11 -23.33
CA SER A 58 5.15 -3.90 -23.68
C SER A 58 5.07 -2.85 -22.57
N GLY A 59 6.20 -2.27 -22.20
CA GLY A 59 6.35 -1.35 -21.07
C GLY A 59 7.05 -2.03 -19.89
N SER A 60 6.63 -1.76 -18.65
CA SER A 60 7.39 -2.22 -17.48
C SER A 60 6.55 -2.81 -16.37
N TYR A 61 7.10 -3.79 -15.64
CA TYR A 61 6.45 -4.40 -14.48
C TYR A 61 5.09 -5.04 -14.78
N ASN A 62 4.87 -5.54 -16.00
CA ASN A 62 3.65 -6.27 -16.33
C ASN A 62 3.79 -7.75 -16.02
N SER A 63 2.72 -8.38 -15.56
CA SER A 63 2.61 -9.82 -15.34
C SER A 63 1.41 -10.39 -16.10
N GLY A 64 1.64 -11.38 -16.95
CA GLY A 64 0.61 -12.03 -17.76
C GLY A 64 0.86 -11.88 -19.26
N TYR A 65 -0.20 -11.67 -20.04
CA TYR A 65 -0.14 -11.78 -21.51
C TYR A 65 -0.68 -10.53 -22.20
N TYR A 66 0.02 -10.05 -23.23
CA TYR A 66 -0.45 -8.98 -24.11
C TYR A 66 -0.80 -7.67 -23.40
N ASN A 67 -0.10 -7.34 -22.30
CA ASN A 67 -0.31 -6.05 -21.65
C ASN A 67 0.54 -4.95 -22.30
N SER A 68 0.01 -3.73 -22.32
CA SER A 68 0.73 -2.53 -22.76
C SER A 68 0.62 -1.43 -21.70
N GLY A 69 1.74 -0.77 -21.42
CA GLY A 69 1.86 0.21 -20.32
C GLY A 69 2.61 -0.40 -19.14
N SER A 70 2.33 0.04 -17.92
CA SER A 70 3.13 -0.37 -16.75
C SER A 70 2.32 -0.87 -15.57
N TYR A 71 2.89 -1.79 -14.81
CA TYR A 71 2.30 -2.34 -13.57
C TYR A 71 0.97 -3.05 -13.77
N ASN A 72 0.73 -3.69 -14.92
CA ASN A 72 -0.49 -4.45 -15.15
C ASN A 72 -0.33 -5.92 -14.73
N SER A 73 -1.37 -6.51 -14.14
CA SER A 73 -1.45 -7.94 -13.84
C SER A 73 -2.68 -8.55 -14.49
N GLY A 74 -2.50 -9.61 -15.26
CA GLY A 74 -3.57 -10.27 -16.04
C GLY A 74 -3.32 -10.13 -17.54
N ASN A 75 -4.38 -10.07 -18.35
CA ASN A 75 -4.22 -10.17 -19.81
C ASN A 75 -4.90 -9.05 -20.59
N CYS A 76 -4.28 -8.65 -21.69
CA CYS A 76 -4.83 -7.71 -22.66
C CYS A 76 -5.20 -6.36 -22.04
N ASN A 77 -4.49 -5.92 -21.00
CA ASN A 77 -4.69 -4.58 -20.44
C ASN A 77 -3.86 -3.55 -21.24
N SER A 78 -4.43 -2.38 -21.47
CA SER A 78 -3.72 -1.19 -21.91
C SER A 78 -3.86 -0.09 -20.87
N GLY A 79 -2.81 0.70 -20.66
CA GLY A 79 -2.75 1.68 -19.58
C GLY A 79 -1.91 1.17 -18.42
N ASN A 80 -2.12 1.71 -17.22
CA ASN A 80 -1.23 1.47 -16.09
C ASN A 80 -1.97 1.00 -14.85
N ARG A 81 -1.30 0.16 -14.05
CA ARG A 81 -1.76 -0.30 -12.74
C ARG A 81 -3.10 -1.05 -12.78
N ASN A 82 -3.39 -1.76 -13.87
CA ASN A 82 -4.60 -2.57 -13.97
C ASN A 82 -4.39 -3.98 -13.42
N SER A 83 -5.42 -4.53 -12.79
CA SER A 83 -5.51 -5.95 -12.47
C SER A 83 -6.75 -6.57 -13.12
N GLY A 84 -6.62 -7.77 -13.69
CA GLY A 84 -7.67 -8.45 -14.42
C GLY A 84 -7.47 -8.39 -15.94
N HIS A 85 -8.55 -8.28 -16.71
CA HIS A 85 -8.49 -8.53 -18.15
C HIS A 85 -9.18 -7.46 -19.00
N CYS A 86 -8.58 -7.14 -20.14
CA CYS A 86 -9.18 -6.26 -21.15
C CYS A 86 -9.56 -4.87 -20.61
N ASN A 87 -8.80 -4.33 -19.65
CA ASN A 87 -8.98 -2.95 -19.19
C ASN A 87 -8.14 -2.00 -20.04
N SER A 88 -8.72 -0.89 -20.48
CA SER A 88 -8.03 0.12 -21.28
C SER A 88 -7.81 1.47 -20.59
N GLY A 89 -8.39 1.68 -19.40
CA GLY A 89 -8.09 2.82 -18.52
C GLY A 89 -6.94 2.54 -17.55
N ASP A 90 -6.74 3.40 -16.55
CA ASP A 90 -5.73 3.16 -15.49
C ASP A 90 -6.37 2.69 -14.17
N ARG A 91 -5.57 2.03 -13.32
CA ARG A 91 -5.92 1.68 -11.93
C ARG A 91 -7.19 0.85 -11.78
N ASN A 92 -7.56 0.09 -12.81
CA ASN A 92 -8.75 -0.76 -12.77
C ASN A 92 -8.46 -2.10 -12.11
N SER A 93 -9.46 -2.66 -11.43
CA SER A 93 -9.46 -4.05 -11.00
C SER A 93 -10.73 -4.71 -11.50
N GLY A 94 -10.62 -5.65 -12.44
CA GLY A 94 -11.77 -6.31 -13.05
C GLY A 94 -11.63 -6.52 -14.55
N TYR A 95 -12.75 -6.46 -15.27
CA TYR A 95 -12.85 -6.83 -16.68
C TYR A 95 -13.50 -5.70 -17.49
N PHE A 96 -12.96 -5.43 -18.69
CA PHE A 96 -13.57 -4.53 -19.69
C PHE A 96 -13.80 -3.08 -19.23
N ASN A 97 -12.95 -2.55 -18.35
CA ASN A 97 -13.03 -1.15 -17.91
C ASN A 97 -12.29 -0.22 -18.88
N THR A 98 -12.98 0.81 -19.37
CA THR A 98 -12.40 1.75 -20.35
C THR A 98 -11.95 3.08 -19.76
N LYS A 99 -12.39 3.39 -18.54
CA LYS A 99 -12.05 4.63 -17.82
C LYS A 99 -11.18 4.30 -16.61
N THR A 100 -10.49 5.31 -16.09
CA THR A 100 -9.74 5.17 -14.84
C THR A 100 -10.71 5.01 -13.67
N SER A 101 -10.47 4.03 -12.80
CA SER A 101 -11.28 3.80 -11.60
C SER A 101 -11.22 5.00 -10.66
N LYS A 102 -12.35 5.33 -10.05
CA LYS A 102 -12.42 6.31 -8.97
C LYS A 102 -11.96 5.72 -7.65
N VAL A 103 -11.58 6.57 -6.70
CA VAL A 103 -11.16 6.11 -5.38
C VAL A 103 -12.36 5.54 -4.63
N ARG A 104 -12.21 4.34 -4.07
CA ARG A 104 -13.18 3.79 -3.12
C ARG A 104 -12.85 4.26 -1.71
N LEU A 105 -13.84 4.82 -1.04
CA LEU A 105 -13.75 5.28 0.35
C LEU A 105 -14.88 4.61 1.13
N PHE A 106 -14.53 4.00 2.27
CA PHE A 106 -15.49 3.33 3.15
C PHE A 106 -16.38 2.31 2.44
N ASN A 107 -15.74 1.43 1.65
CA ASN A 107 -16.36 0.35 0.88
C ASN A 107 -17.28 0.81 -0.27
N LEU A 108 -17.40 2.11 -0.55
CA LEU A 108 -18.21 2.66 -1.63
C LEU A 108 -17.34 3.44 -2.63
N GLU A 109 -17.78 3.49 -3.89
CA GLU A 109 -17.16 4.35 -4.88
C GLU A 109 -17.40 5.83 -4.53
N SER A 110 -16.40 6.68 -4.76
CA SER A 110 -16.53 8.13 -4.66
C SER A 110 -16.33 8.75 -6.04
N ASP A 111 -16.55 10.06 -6.17
CA ASP A 111 -16.26 10.78 -7.43
C ASP A 111 -14.79 11.23 -7.55
N LEU A 112 -13.97 10.97 -6.52
CA LEU A 112 -12.59 11.44 -6.44
C LEU A 112 -11.64 10.64 -7.32
N ASP A 113 -10.73 11.36 -7.99
CA ASP A 113 -9.60 10.77 -8.70
C ASP A 113 -8.41 10.55 -7.77
N PHE A 114 -7.60 9.52 -8.06
CA PHE A 114 -6.41 9.16 -7.27
C PHE A 114 -5.35 10.27 -7.17
N ASN A 115 -5.36 11.23 -8.10
CA ASN A 115 -4.43 12.36 -8.12
C ASN A 115 -5.09 13.68 -7.70
N SER A 116 -6.32 13.65 -7.19
CA SER A 116 -6.98 14.85 -6.68
C SER A 116 -6.29 15.36 -5.41
N ASP A 117 -6.28 16.68 -5.21
CA ASP A 117 -5.62 17.32 -4.07
C ASP A 117 -6.11 16.76 -2.73
N VAL A 118 -7.42 16.46 -2.63
CA VAL A 118 -8.03 15.83 -1.45
C VAL A 118 -7.37 14.49 -1.13
N ILE A 119 -7.19 13.62 -2.13
CA ILE A 119 -6.61 12.29 -1.92
C ILE A 119 -5.12 12.39 -1.59
N VAL A 120 -4.39 13.27 -2.28
CA VAL A 120 -2.97 13.51 -2.02
C VAL A 120 -2.75 14.02 -0.59
N GLU A 121 -3.58 14.96 -0.13
CA GLU A 121 -3.51 15.50 1.23
C GLU A 121 -3.80 14.43 2.30
N ILE A 122 -4.84 13.61 2.10
CA ILE A 122 -5.16 12.53 3.05
C ILE A 122 -4.04 11.49 3.13
N ILE A 123 -3.45 11.11 1.99
CA ILE A 123 -2.31 10.19 1.97
C ILE A 123 -1.14 10.77 2.77
N ASP A 124 -0.83 12.06 2.60
CA ASP A 124 0.22 12.73 3.34
C ASP A 124 -0.06 12.75 4.86
N ILE A 125 -1.28 13.13 5.28
CA ILE A 125 -1.70 13.12 6.68
C ILE A 125 -1.52 11.71 7.29
N ILE A 126 -1.97 10.67 6.59
CA ILE A 126 -1.86 9.29 7.06
C ILE A 126 -0.38 8.88 7.15
N ASN A 127 0.43 9.09 6.11
CA ASN A 127 1.84 8.69 6.10
C ASN A 127 2.69 9.41 7.15
N ARG A 128 2.37 10.67 7.46
CA ARG A 128 3.07 11.43 8.50
C ARG A 128 2.76 10.93 9.92
N ASN A 129 1.53 10.52 10.16
CA ASN A 129 1.04 10.21 11.51
C ASN A 129 1.03 8.71 11.83
N ILE A 130 0.70 7.86 10.86
CA ILE A 130 0.62 6.41 11.03
C ILE A 130 1.95 5.79 10.60
N LYS A 131 2.84 5.56 11.56
CA LYS A 131 4.20 5.04 11.35
C LYS A 131 4.43 3.74 12.10
N ASP A 132 5.53 3.07 11.75
CA ASP A 132 6.08 1.90 12.44
C ASP A 132 5.15 0.68 12.53
N VAL A 133 4.21 0.53 11.59
CA VAL A 133 3.39 -0.69 11.48
C VAL A 133 4.30 -1.91 11.27
N CYS A 134 5.37 -1.74 10.50
CA CYS A 134 6.49 -2.66 10.45
C CYS A 134 7.76 -1.89 10.83
N VAL A 135 8.54 -2.42 11.76
CA VAL A 135 9.78 -1.80 12.25
C VAL A 135 10.90 -2.83 12.27
N TRP A 136 12.09 -2.44 11.82
CA TRP A 136 13.26 -3.29 11.96
C TRP A 136 13.75 -3.25 13.41
N ILE A 137 13.91 -4.42 14.03
CA ILE A 137 14.51 -4.57 15.36
C ILE A 137 15.89 -5.17 15.15
N TYR A 138 16.91 -4.43 15.53
CA TYR A 138 18.30 -4.87 15.45
C TYR A 138 18.57 -5.93 16.51
N GLU A 139 19.51 -6.84 16.24
CA GLU A 139 19.91 -7.92 17.15
C GLU A 139 20.19 -7.46 18.59
N ASP A 140 20.78 -6.28 18.76
CA ASP A 140 21.12 -5.69 20.06
C ASP A 140 19.88 -5.28 20.87
N ASP A 141 18.78 -4.95 20.19
CA ASP A 141 17.50 -4.53 20.79
C ASP A 141 16.52 -5.70 20.97
N MET A 142 16.85 -6.90 20.47
CA MET A 142 15.99 -8.07 20.55
C MET A 142 16.03 -8.68 21.96
N THR A 143 14.85 -9.02 22.48
CA THR A 143 14.69 -9.82 23.69
C THR A 143 15.10 -11.29 23.46
N ASP A 144 15.39 -12.03 24.53
CA ASP A 144 15.72 -13.46 24.43
C ASP A 144 14.61 -14.27 23.76
N GLN A 145 13.34 -13.94 24.05
CA GLN A 145 12.18 -14.55 23.40
C GLN A 145 12.14 -14.25 21.90
N GLU A 146 12.41 -13.02 21.49
CA GLU A 146 12.46 -12.65 20.06
C GLU A 146 13.62 -13.36 19.35
N LYS A 147 14.76 -13.56 20.03
CA LYS A 147 15.89 -14.32 19.48
C LYS A 147 15.55 -15.80 19.29
N GLU A 148 14.75 -16.38 20.18
CA GLU A 148 14.25 -17.74 20.03
C GLU A 148 13.25 -17.89 18.87
N GLU A 149 12.33 -16.93 18.72
CA GLU A 149 11.30 -16.96 17.68
C GLU A 149 11.85 -16.64 16.26
N TYR A 150 12.86 -15.77 16.16
CA TYR A 150 13.39 -15.28 14.88
C TYR A 150 14.87 -15.60 14.66
N PRO A 151 15.32 -16.88 14.71
CA PRO A 151 16.74 -17.25 14.73
C PRO A 151 17.54 -16.81 13.50
N THR A 152 16.87 -16.43 12.40
CA THR A 152 17.51 -15.83 11.21
C THR A 152 18.22 -14.52 11.52
N TYR A 153 17.92 -13.85 12.65
CA TYR A 153 18.60 -12.63 13.09
C TYR A 153 20.12 -12.77 13.08
N LYS A 154 20.66 -13.97 13.36
CA LYS A 154 22.10 -14.27 13.34
C LYS A 154 22.75 -14.04 11.97
N THR A 155 21.95 -14.12 10.91
CA THR A 155 22.41 -13.90 9.53
C THR A 155 21.97 -12.54 8.99
N THR A 156 20.83 -12.02 9.44
CA THR A 156 20.24 -10.77 8.94
C THR A 156 20.57 -9.54 9.78
N GLY A 157 21.14 -9.71 10.99
CA GLY A 157 21.43 -8.63 11.95
C GLY A 157 20.20 -8.10 12.70
N GLY A 158 19.09 -8.83 12.67
CA GLY A 158 17.80 -8.41 13.23
C GLY A 158 16.62 -9.02 12.50
N TYR A 159 15.42 -8.50 12.77
CA TYR A 159 14.19 -8.95 12.11
C TYR A 159 13.18 -7.83 11.92
N LEU A 160 12.24 -8.02 10.99
CA LEU A 160 11.14 -7.08 10.77
C LEU A 160 9.96 -7.43 11.66
N LYS A 161 9.73 -6.62 12.70
CA LYS A 161 8.60 -6.77 13.62
C LYS A 161 7.36 -6.07 13.09
N LYS A 162 6.25 -6.81 13.01
CA LYS A 162 4.92 -6.24 12.74
C LYS A 162 4.25 -5.81 14.04
N ARG A 163 3.94 -4.53 14.18
CA ARG A 163 3.20 -3.98 15.32
C ARG A 163 1.69 -4.10 15.10
N ASP A 164 0.93 -4.04 16.19
CA ASP A 164 -0.53 -4.01 16.10
C ASP A 164 -0.98 -2.76 15.32
N TYR A 165 -1.76 -3.00 14.27
CA TYR A 165 -2.17 -1.96 13.33
C TYR A 165 -3.08 -0.92 14.00
N LYS A 166 -4.01 -1.37 14.85
CA LYS A 166 -4.94 -0.48 15.56
C LYS A 166 -4.22 0.37 16.60
N TYR A 167 -3.22 -0.19 17.29
CA TYR A 167 -2.34 0.56 18.18
C TYR A 167 -1.59 1.68 17.44
N CYS A 168 -1.02 1.39 16.27
CA CYS A 168 -0.33 2.41 15.46
C CYS A 168 -1.29 3.53 15.03
N TRP A 169 -2.51 3.17 14.63
CA TRP A 169 -3.57 4.12 14.31
C TRP A 169 -3.94 5.01 15.50
N LYS A 170 -4.19 4.44 16.68
CA LYS A 170 -4.51 5.21 17.90
C LYS A 170 -3.40 6.22 18.22
N LYS A 171 -2.14 5.78 18.20
CA LYS A 171 -0.98 6.66 18.47
C LYS A 171 -0.82 7.76 17.43
N GLY A 172 -1.03 7.45 16.16
CA GLY A 172 -0.99 8.46 15.10
C GLY A 172 -2.15 9.43 15.19
N TRP A 173 -3.36 8.93 15.44
CA TRP A 173 -4.56 9.75 15.60
C TRP A 173 -4.43 10.74 16.75
N GLU A 174 -3.91 10.31 17.91
CA GLU A 174 -3.62 11.17 19.07
C GLU A 174 -2.72 12.35 18.73
N LYS A 175 -1.77 12.18 17.79
CA LYS A 175 -0.85 13.22 17.32
C LYS A 175 -1.44 14.14 16.25
N MET A 176 -2.43 13.68 15.48
CA MET A 176 -3.07 14.47 14.45
C MET A 176 -3.75 15.72 15.04
N SER A 177 -3.66 16.83 14.31
CA SER A 177 -4.37 18.05 14.66
C SER A 177 -5.88 17.87 14.55
N LYS A 178 -6.65 18.77 15.17
CA LYS A 178 -8.11 18.77 15.03
C LYS A 178 -8.51 18.88 13.55
N GLU A 179 -7.85 19.77 12.81
CA GLU A 179 -8.12 19.99 11.38
C GLU A 179 -7.85 18.73 10.55
N GLU A 180 -6.73 18.03 10.78
CA GLU A 180 -6.40 16.79 10.08
C GLU A 180 -7.44 15.70 10.33
N ARG A 181 -7.92 15.57 11.58
CA ARG A 181 -9.00 14.64 11.92
C ARG A 181 -10.32 15.02 11.25
N GLU A 182 -10.66 16.31 11.16
CA GLU A 182 -11.85 16.76 10.42
C GLU A 182 -11.75 16.46 8.93
N LYS A 183 -10.57 16.65 8.31
CA LYS A 183 -10.37 16.31 6.89
C LYS A 183 -10.67 14.85 6.61
N ILE A 184 -10.19 13.93 7.46
CA ILE A 184 -10.50 12.49 7.35
C ILE A 184 -12.00 12.23 7.52
N LYS A 185 -12.64 12.86 8.51
CA LYS A 185 -14.09 12.71 8.76
C LYS A 185 -14.96 13.31 7.66
N SER A 186 -14.45 14.29 6.91
CA SER A 186 -15.15 14.92 5.77
C SER A 186 -15.04 14.14 4.46
N LEU A 187 -14.30 13.03 4.42
CA LEU A 187 -14.16 12.23 3.21
C LEU A 187 -15.51 11.69 2.72
N PRO A 188 -15.71 11.56 1.39
CA PRO A 188 -16.89 10.91 0.84
C PRO A 188 -17.12 9.54 1.46
N ASN A 189 -18.39 9.21 1.69
CA ASN A 189 -18.84 7.94 2.26
C ASN A 189 -18.34 7.66 3.69
N PHE A 190 -17.80 8.65 4.42
CA PHE A 190 -17.28 8.45 5.77
C PHE A 190 -18.27 7.71 6.67
N CYS A 191 -17.82 6.59 7.22
CA CYS A 191 -18.62 5.71 8.05
C CYS A 191 -17.88 5.47 9.38
N PRO A 192 -18.39 5.99 10.52
CA PRO A 192 -17.77 5.82 11.84
C PRO A 192 -17.50 4.36 12.21
N LYS A 193 -18.44 3.45 11.88
CA LYS A 193 -18.30 2.02 12.20
C LYS A 193 -17.17 1.35 11.41
N ILE A 194 -17.08 1.63 10.11
CA ILE A 194 -15.98 1.11 9.27
C ILE A 194 -14.65 1.72 9.71
N PHE A 195 -14.64 3.02 10.05
CA PHE A 195 -13.46 3.68 10.58
C PHE A 195 -12.96 3.03 11.87
N GLU A 196 -13.85 2.78 12.83
CA GLU A 196 -13.54 2.09 14.08
C GLU A 196 -13.08 0.64 13.83
N GLU A 197 -13.72 -0.08 12.92
CA GLU A 197 -13.34 -1.46 12.58
C GLU A 197 -11.87 -1.53 12.11
N ILE A 198 -11.47 -0.60 11.24
CA ILE A 198 -10.12 -0.52 10.67
C ILE A 198 -9.11 -0.01 11.71
N THR A 199 -9.43 1.09 12.39
CA THR A 199 -8.47 1.85 13.20
C THR A 199 -8.51 1.53 14.69
N GLY A 200 -9.61 0.95 15.18
CA GLY A 200 -9.90 0.76 16.59
C GLY A 200 -10.28 2.04 17.33
N ILE A 201 -10.59 3.13 16.62
CA ILE A 201 -10.92 4.44 17.20
C ILE A 201 -12.43 4.66 17.09
N ASP A 202 -13.10 4.71 18.23
CA ASP A 202 -14.49 5.17 18.31
C ASP A 202 -14.51 6.70 18.41
N ILE A 203 -14.89 7.34 17.32
CA ILE A 203 -15.00 8.81 17.25
C ILE A 203 -16.22 9.34 18.00
N ASN A 204 -17.28 8.55 18.17
CA ASN A 204 -18.51 8.99 18.83
C ASN A 204 -18.32 9.07 20.36
N LEU A 205 -17.53 8.17 20.95
CA LEU A 205 -17.15 8.25 22.37
C LEU A 205 -16.26 9.46 22.68
N SER A 206 -15.46 9.91 21.71
CA SER A 206 -14.56 11.06 21.89
C SER A 206 -15.31 12.40 21.97
N ASP A 207 -16.49 12.49 21.37
CA ASP A 207 -17.37 13.67 21.43
C ASP A 207 -18.26 13.65 22.69
N GLN A 208 -18.69 12.49 23.18
CA GLN A 208 -19.47 12.37 24.43
C GLN A 208 -18.70 12.83 25.69
N LYS A 209 -17.38 12.67 25.74
CA LYS A 209 -16.57 13.17 26.87
C LYS A 209 -16.54 14.71 26.96
N LYS A 210 -16.85 15.44 25.88
CA LYS A 210 -16.95 16.91 25.92
C LYS A 210 -18.29 17.38 26.47
N ASP A 211 -19.38 16.65 26.21
CA ASP A 211 -20.71 16.99 26.73
C ASP A 211 -20.85 16.74 28.24
N ILE A 212 -20.01 15.88 28.82
CA ILE A 212 -20.00 15.61 30.28
C ILE A 212 -19.30 16.74 31.07
N VAL A 213 -18.48 17.58 30.42
CA VAL A 213 -17.62 18.55 31.13
C VAL A 213 -18.20 19.97 31.25
N ILE A 214 -19.30 20.32 30.58
CA ILE A 214 -19.89 21.68 30.72
C ILE A 214 -21.42 21.63 30.83
N LYS A 215 -21.90 21.32 32.03
CA LYS A 215 -23.08 21.96 32.64
C LYS A 215 -22.76 22.37 34.07
N SER A 216 -21.66 23.10 34.29
CA SER A 216 -21.56 23.93 35.49
C SER A 216 -22.37 25.20 35.23
N ASN A 217 -23.67 25.16 35.54
CA ASN A 217 -24.36 26.41 35.83
C ASN A 217 -23.79 26.91 37.14
N ASP A 218 -22.90 27.89 37.03
CA ASP A 218 -22.53 28.77 38.12
C ASP A 218 -23.82 29.34 38.71
N LEU A 219 -24.27 28.78 39.84
CA LEU A 219 -24.96 29.45 40.96
C LEU A 219 -25.55 28.52 42.03
N GLU A 220 -25.56 27.17 41.89
CA GLU A 220 -26.16 26.30 42.94
C GLU A 220 -25.36 25.08 43.43
N GLY A 221 -24.11 24.86 43.00
CA GLY A 221 -23.28 23.78 43.57
C GLY A 221 -23.83 22.35 43.37
N ILE A 222 -24.67 22.15 42.35
CA ILE A 222 -25.20 20.85 41.94
C ILE A 222 -24.44 20.37 40.70
N ILE A 223 -23.88 19.17 40.78
CA ILE A 223 -23.25 18.48 39.65
C ILE A 223 -24.19 17.35 39.22
N GLU A 224 -24.50 17.23 37.93
CA GLU A 224 -25.33 16.14 37.40
C GLU A 224 -24.47 15.17 36.57
N LEU A 225 -24.43 13.89 36.96
CA LEU A 225 -23.72 12.83 36.26
C LEU A 225 -24.70 11.71 35.91
N ASN A 226 -24.82 11.37 34.62
CA ASN A 226 -25.71 10.29 34.12
C ASN A 226 -27.18 10.41 34.58
N GLY A 227 -27.72 11.63 34.68
CA GLY A 227 -29.10 11.87 35.14
C GLY A 227 -29.28 11.77 36.66
N VAL A 228 -28.19 11.65 37.42
CA VAL A 228 -28.20 11.66 38.89
C VAL A 228 -27.59 12.98 39.37
N LYS A 229 -28.32 13.69 40.23
CA LYS A 229 -27.88 14.98 40.81
C LYS A 229 -27.12 14.77 42.11
N TYR A 230 -25.93 15.35 42.20
CA TYR A 230 -25.05 15.33 43.36
C TYR A 230 -24.94 16.75 43.92
N LYS A 231 -25.18 16.89 45.23
CA LYS A 231 -24.96 18.15 45.96
C LYS A 231 -23.57 18.10 46.58
N ARG A 232 -22.78 19.17 46.40
CA ARG A 232 -21.48 19.30 47.07
C ARG A 232 -21.73 19.30 48.59
N ILE A 233 -21.10 18.39 49.31
CA ILE A 233 -21.06 18.39 50.79
C ILE A 233 -19.74 19.08 51.15
N ASP A 234 -19.83 20.14 51.95
CA ASP A 234 -18.68 20.91 52.45
C ASP A 234 -17.83 20.10 53.44
#